data_AF-A0A427XGC6-F1
#
_entry.id   AF-A0A427XGC6-F1
#
_cell.length_a   1.000
_cell.length_b   1.000
_cell.length_c   1.000
_cell.angle_alpha   90.00
_cell.angle_beta   90.00
_cell.angle_gamma   90.00
#
_symmetry.space_group_name_H-M   'P 1'
#
loop_
_entity.id
_entity.type
_entity.pdbx_description
1 polymer ?
#
loop_
_entity_poly.entity_id
_entity_poly.type
_entity_poly.pdbx_seq_one_letter_code
_entity_poly.pdbx_strand_id
1 'polypeptide(L)'
;MSQATQQMPQFDEATRQELSDFIEQEQAKAKIQSSVHELTDKYWPGRGTDTSVPVCITGSISSKFSKSEASCLENCVDRFLDTSLYIVKQIEEQKSHLG
;
A
#
# COMPACT_ATOMS: atom_id res chain seq x y z
N MET A 1 4.36 16.81 23.93
CA MET A 1 4.39 15.38 23.55
C MET A 1 5.30 14.67 24.55
N SER A 2 4.81 14.29 25.74
CA SER A 2 5.70 13.84 26.83
C SER A 2 5.07 12.82 27.80
N GLN A 3 4.01 12.11 27.42
CA GLN A 3 3.32 11.19 28.35
C GLN A 3 2.90 9.86 27.71
N ALA A 4 3.82 9.19 27.00
CA ALA A 4 3.56 7.85 26.44
C ALA A 4 4.57 6.77 26.88
N THR A 5 5.47 7.07 27.83
CA THR A 5 6.53 6.14 28.28
C THR A 5 6.40 5.66 29.72
N GLN A 6 5.30 5.94 30.42
CA GLN A 6 5.09 5.44 31.78
C GLN A 6 4.22 4.18 31.76
N GLN A 7 4.88 3.05 32.04
CA GLN A 7 4.34 1.69 32.22
C GLN A 7 4.05 0.91 30.92
N MET A 8 5.11 0.53 30.20
CA MET A 8 5.09 -0.79 29.57
C MET A 8 5.27 -1.83 30.70
N PRO A 9 4.36 -2.81 30.87
CA PRO A 9 4.60 -3.97 31.71
C PRO A 9 5.97 -4.55 31.33
N GLN A 10 6.76 -4.98 32.31
CA GLN A 10 7.98 -5.72 32.03
C GLN A 10 7.57 -7.09 31.51
N PHE A 11 7.34 -7.17 30.21
CA PHE A 11 7.00 -8.39 29.51
C PHE A 11 8.17 -9.37 29.61
N ASP A 12 7.86 -10.65 29.83
CA ASP A 12 8.85 -11.71 29.68
C ASP A 12 9.27 -11.85 28.21
N GLU A 13 10.31 -12.63 27.96
CA GLU A 13 10.89 -12.75 26.61
C GLU A 13 9.90 -13.32 25.58
N ALA A 14 9.08 -14.28 26.01
CA ALA A 14 8.07 -14.89 25.14
C ALA A 14 7.01 -13.86 24.73
N THR A 15 6.54 -13.06 25.68
CA THR A 15 5.56 -12.00 25.43
C THR A 15 6.16 -10.88 24.56
N ARG A 16 7.45 -10.55 24.73
CA ARG A 16 8.13 -9.58 23.85
C ARG A 16 8.20 -10.04 22.41
N GLN A 17 8.50 -11.33 22.19
CA GLN A 17 8.52 -11.90 20.84
C GLN A 17 7.13 -11.88 20.22
N GLU A 18 6.11 -12.33 20.94
CA GLU A 18 4.72 -12.31 20.46
C GLU A 18 4.25 -10.89 20.11
N LEU A 19 4.57 -9.91 20.95
CA LEU A 19 4.27 -8.51 20.68
C LEU A 19 5.02 -7.97 19.46
N SER A 20 6.27 -8.38 19.26
CA SER A 20 7.03 -8.01 18.05
C SER A 20 6.34 -8.55 16.80
N ASP A 21 6.00 -9.83 16.80
CA ASP A 21 5.32 -10.49 15.68
C ASP A 21 3.95 -9.85 15.40
N PHE A 22 3.21 -9.52 16.48
CA PHE A 22 1.94 -8.81 16.37
C PHE A 22 2.10 -7.42 15.75
N ILE A 23 3.08 -6.63 16.20
CA ILE A 23 3.35 -5.29 15.66
C ILE A 23 3.70 -5.38 14.17
N GLU A 24 4.55 -6.33 13.77
CA GLU A 24 4.93 -6.52 12.37
C GLU A 24 3.71 -6.85 11.50
N GLN A 25 2.82 -7.73 11.99
CA GLN A 25 1.58 -8.05 11.28
C GLN A 25 0.63 -6.86 11.17
N GLU A 26 0.43 -6.09 12.24
CA GLU A 26 -0.43 -4.90 12.22
C GLU A 26 0.14 -3.79 11.35
N GLN A 27 1.46 -3.60 11.33
CA GLN A 27 2.13 -2.69 10.42
C GLN A 27 1.95 -3.12 8.95
N ALA A 28 2.08 -4.42 8.66
CA ALA A 28 1.83 -4.94 7.32
C ALA A 28 0.37 -4.70 6.87
N LYS A 29 -0.60 -4.92 7.76
CA LYS A 29 -2.02 -4.62 7.49
C LYS A 29 -2.24 -3.13 7.25
N ALA A 30 -1.70 -2.26 8.09
CA ALA A 30 -1.82 -0.81 7.95
C ALA A 30 -1.24 -0.32 6.62
N LYS A 31 -0.10 -0.88 6.20
CA LYS A 31 0.51 -0.57 4.90
C LYS A 31 -0.40 -0.95 3.74
N ILE A 32 -0.99 -2.14 3.76
CA ILE A 32 -1.95 -2.58 2.74
C ILE A 32 -3.16 -1.63 2.68
N GLN A 33 -3.71 -1.24 3.83
CA GLN A 33 -4.85 -0.30 3.88
C GLN A 33 -4.49 1.08 3.30
N SER A 34 -3.29 1.61 3.60
CA SER A 34 -2.79 2.84 2.99
C SER A 34 -2.69 2.71 1.47
N SER A 35 -2.10 1.62 0.98
CA SER A 35 -1.98 1.38 -0.47
C SER A 35 -3.33 1.26 -1.17
N VAL A 36 -4.33 0.60 -0.54
CA VAL A 36 -5.70 0.55 -1.07
C VAL A 36 -6.28 1.96 -1.20
N HIS A 37 -6.09 2.81 -0.19
CA HIS A 37 -6.57 4.19 -0.22
C HIS A 37 -5.88 5.02 -1.32
N GLU A 38 -4.55 4.96 -1.39
CA GLU A 38 -3.72 5.66 -2.39
C GLU A 38 -4.11 5.28 -3.82
N LEU A 39 -4.25 3.98 -4.09
CA LEU A 39 -4.65 3.49 -5.41
C LEU A 39 -6.08 3.91 -5.73
N THR A 40 -6.99 3.82 -4.78
CA THR A 40 -8.38 4.28 -4.98
C THR A 40 -8.43 5.74 -5.38
N ASP A 41 -7.69 6.62 -4.70
CA ASP A 41 -7.65 8.04 -5.03
C ASP A 41 -6.97 8.33 -6.36
N LYS A 42 -5.98 7.51 -6.74
CA LYS A 42 -5.27 7.64 -8.01
C LYS A 42 -6.15 7.37 -9.22
N TYR A 43 -6.99 6.33 -9.18
CA TYR A 43 -7.79 5.91 -10.35
C TYR A 43 -9.21 6.49 -10.35
N TRP A 44 -9.63 7.14 -9.26
CA TRP A 44 -10.97 7.75 -9.17
C TRP A 44 -11.05 9.07 -9.97
N PRO A 45 -12.17 9.34 -10.66
CA PRO A 45 -12.31 10.55 -11.47
C PRO A 45 -12.26 11.79 -10.58
N GLY A 46 -11.41 12.75 -10.96
CA GLY A 46 -11.30 14.05 -10.28
C GLY A 46 -10.55 14.05 -8.94
N ARG A 47 -9.97 12.92 -8.51
CA ARG A 47 -9.10 12.85 -7.31
C ARG A 47 -7.62 12.58 -7.62
N GLY A 48 -7.31 12.05 -8.80
CA GLY A 48 -5.92 11.83 -9.21
C GLY A 48 -5.19 13.12 -9.58
N THR A 49 -4.07 13.40 -8.90
CA THR A 49 -3.11 14.46 -9.26
C THR A 49 -2.06 14.00 -10.27
N ASP A 50 -2.02 12.69 -10.55
CA ASP A 50 -1.06 12.07 -11.46
C ASP A 50 -1.70 11.81 -12.83
N THR A 51 -1.44 12.72 -13.78
CA THR A 51 -1.87 12.59 -15.18
C THR A 51 -1.20 11.45 -15.94
N SER A 52 -0.20 10.80 -15.34
CA SER A 52 0.55 9.69 -15.94
C SER A 52 -0.19 8.35 -15.85
N VAL A 53 -1.33 8.32 -15.14
CA VAL A 53 -2.11 7.10 -14.93
C VAL A 53 -3.49 7.24 -15.55
N PRO A 54 -3.94 6.23 -16.33
CA PRO A 54 -5.23 6.32 -17.01
C PRO A 54 -6.37 6.37 -15.99
N VAL A 55 -7.28 7.33 -16.19
CA VAL A 55 -8.52 7.40 -15.43
C VAL A 55 -9.40 6.25 -15.88
N CYS A 56 -9.60 5.28 -14.99
CA CYS A 56 -10.33 4.06 -15.32
C CYS A 56 -11.84 4.17 -15.19
N ILE A 57 -12.33 5.10 -14.37
CA ILE A 57 -13.76 5.30 -14.14
C ILE A 57 -14.20 6.50 -14.98
N THR A 58 -15.10 6.28 -15.91
CA THR A 58 -15.53 7.31 -16.88
C THR A 58 -17.05 7.41 -16.98
N GLY A 59 -17.77 6.43 -16.44
CA GLY A 59 -19.23 6.39 -16.42
C GLY A 59 -19.85 7.11 -15.21
N SER A 60 -21.17 7.14 -15.19
CA SER A 60 -21.94 7.61 -14.04
C SER A 60 -21.82 6.63 -12.87
N ILE A 61 -21.85 7.16 -11.64
CA ILE A 61 -21.79 6.35 -10.42
C ILE A 61 -22.95 5.36 -10.42
N SER A 62 -22.62 4.07 -10.35
CA SER A 62 -23.57 2.95 -10.33
C SER A 62 -23.13 1.91 -9.29
N SER A 63 -23.97 0.93 -8.98
CA SER A 63 -23.63 -0.15 -8.04
C SER A 63 -22.56 -1.10 -8.56
N LYS A 64 -22.21 -1.03 -9.86
CA LYS A 64 -21.16 -1.84 -10.49
C LYS A 64 -20.37 -1.03 -11.50
N PHE A 65 -19.10 -1.38 -11.67
CA PHE A 65 -18.31 -0.92 -12.80
C PHE A 65 -18.78 -1.56 -14.09
N SER A 66 -18.70 -0.83 -15.20
CA SER A 66 -18.81 -1.42 -16.52
C SER A 66 -17.66 -2.40 -16.76
N LYS A 67 -17.82 -3.30 -17.74
CA LYS A 67 -16.78 -4.29 -18.06
C LYS A 67 -15.44 -3.65 -18.42
N SER A 68 -15.47 -2.51 -19.12
CA SER A 68 -14.27 -1.75 -19.48
C SER A 68 -13.61 -1.10 -18.26
N GLU A 69 -14.39 -0.53 -17.34
CA GLU A 69 -13.85 0.10 -16.13
C GLU A 69 -13.25 -0.94 -15.19
N ALA A 70 -13.91 -2.08 -14.99
CA ALA A 70 -13.39 -3.18 -14.17
C ALA A 70 -12.06 -3.71 -14.71
N SER A 71 -11.99 -3.96 -16.03
CA SER A 71 -10.76 -4.41 -16.69
C SER A 71 -9.65 -3.35 -16.59
N CYS A 72 -9.98 -2.07 -16.76
CA CYS A 72 -8.99 -1.00 -16.60
C CYS A 72 -8.42 -0.98 -15.17
N LEU A 73 -9.28 -1.03 -14.15
CA LEU A 73 -8.86 -1.01 -12.74
C LEU A 73 -7.92 -2.18 -12.41
N GLU A 74 -8.27 -3.40 -12.83
CA GLU A 74 -7.44 -4.60 -12.63
C GLU A 74 -6.05 -4.42 -13.27
N ASN A 75 -6.01 -4.10 -14.57
CA ASN A 75 -4.74 -3.88 -15.27
C ASN A 75 -3.93 -2.72 -14.67
N CYS A 76 -4.59 -1.68 -14.17
CA CYS A 76 -3.89 -0.51 -13.64
C CYS A 76 -3.24 -0.77 -12.28
N VAL A 77 -3.92 -1.51 -11.41
CA VAL A 77 -3.36 -1.93 -10.12
C VAL A 77 -2.21 -2.92 -10.36
N ASP A 78 -2.41 -3.92 -11.21
CA ASP A 78 -1.39 -4.93 -11.51
C ASP A 78 -0.11 -4.28 -12.05
N ARG A 79 -0.24 -3.41 -13.07
CA ARG A 79 0.92 -2.72 -13.65
C ARG A 79 1.64 -1.82 -12.66
N PHE A 80 0.91 -1.17 -11.75
CA PHE A 80 1.52 -0.34 -10.72
C PHE A 80 2.32 -1.19 -9.74
N LEU A 81 1.77 -2.31 -9.28
CA LEU A 81 2.45 -3.23 -8.37
C LEU A 81 3.68 -3.86 -9.03
N ASP A 82 3.54 -4.38 -10.26
CA ASP A 82 4.64 -4.97 -11.03
C ASP A 82 5.80 -3.98 -11.22
N THR A 83 5.47 -2.74 -11.61
CA THR A 83 6.48 -1.69 -11.81
C THR A 83 7.13 -1.30 -10.48
N SER A 84 6.35 -1.19 -9.41
CA SER A 84 6.86 -0.86 -8.07
C SER A 84 7.83 -1.93 -7.56
N LEU A 85 7.47 -3.21 -7.69
CA LEU A 85 8.33 -4.34 -7.32
C LEU A 85 9.59 -4.40 -8.18
N TYR A 86 9.46 -4.15 -9.49
CA TYR A 86 10.61 -4.08 -10.38
C TYR A 86 11.59 -2.98 -9.95
N ILE A 87 11.10 -1.77 -9.68
CA ILE A 87 11.94 -0.65 -9.22
C ILE A 87 12.65 -0.99 -7.91
N VAL A 88 11.94 -1.57 -6.93
CA VAL A 88 12.53 -1.98 -5.65
C VAL A 88 13.66 -2.98 -5.89
N LYS A 89 13.41 -4.02 -6.69
CA LYS A 89 14.41 -5.03 -7.04
C LYS A 89 15.65 -4.40 -7.69
N GLN A 90 15.47 -3.47 -8.62
CA GLN A 90 16.58 -2.75 -9.26
C GLN A 90 17.39 -1.93 -8.25
N ILE A 91 16.71 -1.26 -7.30
CA ILE A 91 17.39 -0.50 -6.23
C ILE A 91 18.19 -1.44 -5.31
N GLU A 92 17.65 -2.61 -4.97
CA GLU A 92 18.33 -3.62 -4.15
C GLU A 92 19.57 -4.17 -4.86
N GLU A 93 19.45 -4.51 -6.14
CA GLU A 93 20.57 -4.93 -6.99
C GLU A 93 21.66 -3.85 -7.01
N GLN A 94 21.30 -2.58 -7.26
CA GLN A 94 22.28 -1.48 -7.25
C GLN A 94 22.96 -1.28 -5.90
N LYS A 95 22.22 -1.39 -4.78
CA LYS A 95 22.81 -1.31 -3.43
C LYS A 95 23.84 -2.41 -3.20
N SER A 96 23.59 -3.63 -3.68
CA SER A 96 24.53 -4.75 -3.55
C SER A 96 25.84 -4.55 -4.30
N HIS A 97 25.84 -3.75 -5.38
CA HIS A 97 27.04 -3.44 -6.17
C HIS A 97 27.86 -2.27 -5.62
N LEU A 98 27.29 -1.50 -4.68
CA LEU A 98 27.91 -0.32 -4.08
C LEU A 98 28.52 -0.60 -2.69
N GLY A 99 28.30 -1.81 -2.13
CA GLY A 99 28.93 -2.31 -0.91
C GLY A 99 30.05 -3.30 -1.20
#